data_AF-A0A844D2U6-F1
#
_entry.id   AF-A0A844D2U6-F1
#
_cell.length_a   1.000
_cell.length_b   1.000
_cell.length_c   1.000
_cell.angle_alpha   90.00
_cell.angle_beta   90.00
_cell.angle_gamma   90.00
#
_symmetry.space_group_name_H-M   'P 1'
#
loop_
_entity.id
_entity.type
_entity.pdbx_description
1 polymer ?
#
loop_
_entity_poly.entity_id
_entity_poly.type
_entity_poly.pdbx_seq_one_letter_code
_entity_poly.pdbx_strand_id
1 'polypeptide(L)'
;MAKVSVNLDDDLNDGADSRKLKELAAPLPSVSRAKSSALRDAPRVQFSFTNVPKPIKEAFASEAQKRGMTQKELLYECLRAGGINIPDTAEIDGRRR
;
A
#
# COMPACT_ATOMS: atom_id res chain seq x y z
N MET A 1 33.05 -2.33 26.68
CA MET A 1 32.43 -2.37 25.34
C MET A 1 32.54 -0.98 24.74
N ALA A 2 33.28 -0.83 23.64
CA ALA A 2 33.47 0.46 23.00
C ALA A 2 32.14 0.91 22.39
N LYS A 3 31.66 2.09 22.79
CA LYS A 3 30.48 2.72 22.19
C LYS A 3 30.85 3.11 20.76
N VAL A 4 30.36 2.35 19.79
CA VAL A 4 30.44 2.73 18.38
C VAL A 4 29.42 3.84 18.16
N SER A 5 29.88 5.09 18.13
CA SER A 5 29.08 6.24 17.69
C SER A 5 29.08 6.24 16.16
N VAL A 6 27.96 5.83 15.57
CA VAL A 6 27.72 5.99 14.14
C VAL A 6 27.26 7.42 13.92
N ASN A 7 28.15 8.27 13.37
CA ASN A 7 27.73 9.56 12.84
C ASN A 7 26.99 9.29 11.54
N LEU A 8 25.67 9.47 11.59
CA LEU A 8 24.80 9.45 10.43
C LEU A 8 24.65 10.89 9.92
N ASP A 9 25.77 11.56 9.69
CA ASP A 9 25.77 12.82 8.97
C ASP A 9 25.57 12.46 7.50
N ASP A 10 24.32 12.54 7.08
CA ASP A 10 23.87 12.40 5.69
C ASP A 10 24.28 13.68 4.94
N ASP A 11 25.59 13.93 4.86
CA ASP A 11 26.17 14.83 3.88
C ASP A 11 26.07 14.11 2.53
N LEU A 12 24.84 14.12 1.99
CA LEU A 12 24.56 13.84 0.60
C LEU A 12 25.31 14.88 -0.22
N ASN A 13 26.59 14.60 -0.47
CA ASN A 13 27.45 15.37 -1.34
C ASN A 13 26.71 15.50 -2.67
N ASP A 14 26.23 16.71 -2.95
CA ASP A 14 25.39 17.09 -4.08
C ASP A 14 26.24 17.16 -5.39
N GLY A 15 27.16 16.20 -5.51
CA GLY A 15 28.11 16.03 -6.59
C GLY A 15 27.45 15.47 -7.85
N ALA A 16 28.15 15.61 -8.97
CA ALA A 16 27.67 15.22 -10.31
C ALA A 16 27.10 13.79 -10.42
N ASP A 17 27.51 12.88 -9.52
CA ASP A 17 27.03 11.50 -9.50
C ASP A 17 25.62 11.36 -8.89
N SER A 18 25.21 12.22 -7.94
CA SER A 18 23.83 12.25 -7.45
C SER A 18 22.87 12.71 -8.56
N ARG A 19 23.32 13.65 -9.41
CA ARG A 19 22.56 14.14 -10.57
C ARG A 19 22.39 13.06 -11.65
N LYS A 20 23.47 12.32 -11.99
CA LYS A 20 23.40 11.19 -12.93
C LYS A 20 22.49 10.07 -12.43
N LEU A 21 22.57 9.72 -11.14
CA LEU A 21 21.68 8.73 -10.55
C LEU A 21 20.21 9.20 -10.58
N LYS A 22 19.96 10.49 -10.34
CA LYS A 22 18.62 11.09 -10.41
C LYS A 22 18.08 11.17 -11.84
N GLU A 23 18.93 11.41 -12.83
CA GLU A 23 18.59 11.35 -14.27
C GLU A 23 18.31 9.92 -14.74
N LEU A 24 19.10 8.94 -14.31
CA LEU A 24 18.90 7.52 -14.65
C LEU A 24 17.67 6.93 -13.93
N ALA A 25 17.35 7.41 -12.73
CA ALA A 25 16.18 7.00 -11.96
C ALA A 25 14.92 7.84 -12.29
N ALA A 26 15.03 8.94 -13.03
CA ALA A 26 13.90 9.79 -13.44
C ALA A 26 12.74 9.06 -14.12
N PRO A 27 12.96 8.03 -14.98
CA PRO A 27 11.86 7.28 -15.58
C PRO A 27 11.23 6.26 -14.62
N LEU A 28 11.86 5.95 -13.48
CA LEU A 28 11.38 4.94 -12.54
C LEU A 28 10.62 5.61 -11.39
N PRO A 29 9.34 5.26 -11.16
CA PRO A 29 8.63 5.77 -10.00
C PRO A 29 9.35 5.35 -8.71
N SER A 30 9.34 6.24 -7.70
CA SER A 30 9.90 5.93 -6.38
C SER A 30 9.33 4.61 -5.84
N VAL A 31 10.06 3.87 -5.01
CA VAL A 31 9.66 2.54 -4.52
C VAL A 31 8.25 2.52 -3.91
N SER A 32 7.83 3.61 -3.28
CA SER A 32 6.46 3.81 -2.78
C SER A 32 5.43 3.97 -3.91
N ARG A 33 5.73 4.80 -4.93
CA ARG A 33 4.88 4.97 -6.13
C ARG A 33 4.85 3.72 -7.00
N ALA A 34 5.92 2.95 -7.06
CA ALA A 34 5.99 1.69 -7.80
C ALA A 34 5.04 0.63 -7.23
N LYS A 35 4.86 0.58 -5.90
CA LYS A 35 3.92 -0.33 -5.24
C LYS A 35 2.47 0.04 -5.53
N SER A 36 2.13 1.33 -5.44
CA SER A 36 0.77 1.78 -5.75
C SER A 36 0.45 1.67 -7.23
N SER A 37 1.39 1.98 -8.14
CA SER A 37 1.22 1.79 -9.58
C SER A 37 1.09 0.31 -9.95
N ALA A 38 1.93 -0.57 -9.39
CA ALA A 38 1.81 -2.02 -9.61
C ALA A 38 0.44 -2.55 -9.17
N LEU A 39 -0.10 -2.07 -8.05
CA LEU A 39 -1.44 -2.44 -7.59
C LEU A 39 -2.56 -1.84 -8.46
N ARG A 40 -2.36 -0.69 -9.11
CA ARG A 40 -3.31 -0.15 -10.10
C ARG A 40 -3.34 -1.04 -11.35
N ASP A 41 -2.18 -1.46 -11.83
CA ASP A 41 -2.04 -2.20 -13.08
C ASP A 41 -2.27 -3.71 -12.94
N ALA A 42 -2.23 -4.25 -11.73
CA ALA A 42 -2.43 -5.67 -11.47
C ALA A 42 -3.83 -6.19 -11.92
N PRO A 43 -3.92 -7.41 -12.47
CA PRO A 43 -5.19 -8.01 -12.85
C PRO A 43 -6.10 -8.18 -11.63
N ARG A 44 -7.37 -7.79 -11.78
CA ARG A 44 -8.39 -7.93 -10.73
C ARG A 44 -8.97 -9.35 -10.79
N VAL A 45 -8.83 -10.10 -9.70
CA VAL A 45 -9.36 -11.46 -9.58
C VAL A 45 -10.52 -11.51 -8.58
N GLN A 46 -11.43 -12.47 -8.76
CA GLN A 46 -12.51 -12.70 -7.82
C GLN A 46 -11.95 -13.19 -6.47
N PHE A 47 -12.45 -12.63 -5.37
CA PHE A 47 -12.13 -13.06 -4.03
C PHE A 47 -13.40 -13.54 -3.34
N SER A 48 -13.47 -14.82 -2.99
CA SER A 48 -14.63 -15.44 -2.36
C SER A 48 -14.20 -16.39 -1.24
N PHE A 49 -15.02 -16.47 -0.20
CA PHE A 49 -14.86 -17.45 0.87
C PHE A 49 -15.95 -18.51 0.75
N THR A 50 -15.57 -19.78 0.83
CA THR A 50 -16.51 -20.90 0.90
C THR A 50 -16.82 -21.23 2.35
N ASN A 51 -18.06 -21.67 2.62
CA ASN A 51 -18.50 -22.18 3.94
C ASN A 51 -18.35 -21.21 5.13
N VAL A 52 -18.57 -19.91 4.93
CA VAL A 52 -18.62 -18.94 6.03
C VAL A 52 -19.99 -19.02 6.74
N PRO A 53 -20.03 -19.14 8.08
CA PRO A 53 -21.27 -19.09 8.84
C PRO A 53 -22.07 -17.82 8.54
N LYS A 54 -23.37 -17.98 8.29
CA LYS A 54 -24.30 -16.88 7.96
C LYS A 54 -24.21 -15.69 8.94
N PRO A 55 -24.14 -15.90 10.27
CA PRO A 55 -24.07 -14.78 11.21
C PRO A 55 -22.83 -13.90 11.04
N ILE A 56 -21.70 -14.48 10.65
CA ILE A 56 -20.44 -13.73 10.43
C ILE A 56 -20.58 -12.86 9.18
N LYS A 57 -21.17 -13.39 8.11
CA LYS A 57 -21.41 -12.64 6.88
C LYS A 57 -22.38 -11.46 7.12
N GLU A 58 -23.44 -11.69 7.89
CA GLU A 58 -24.40 -10.64 8.27
C GLU A 58 -23.76 -9.59 9.17
N ALA A 59 -22.96 -9.99 10.16
CA ALA A 59 -22.21 -9.09 11.01
C ALA A 59 -21.29 -8.19 10.18
N PHE A 60 -20.50 -8.76 9.27
CA PHE A 60 -19.60 -8.02 8.39
C PHE A 60 -20.35 -7.02 7.49
N ALA A 61 -21.48 -7.43 6.92
CA ALA A 61 -22.31 -6.53 6.11
C ALA A 61 -22.89 -5.38 6.94
N SER A 62 -23.35 -5.65 8.16
CA SER A 62 -23.88 -4.63 9.08
C SER A 62 -22.81 -3.64 9.53
N GLU A 63 -21.58 -4.12 9.72
CA GLU A 63 -20.42 -3.33 10.10
C GLU A 63 -20.10 -2.31 9.00
N ALA A 64 -19.96 -2.79 7.76
CA ALA A 64 -19.70 -1.95 6.60
C ALA A 64 -20.79 -0.88 6.43
N GLN A 65 -22.06 -1.27 6.60
CA GLN A 65 -23.18 -0.36 6.53
C GLN A 65 -23.16 0.70 7.64
N LYS A 66 -22.83 0.33 8.88
CA LYS A 66 -22.71 1.27 10.01
C LYS A 66 -21.63 2.33 9.76
N ARG A 67 -20.53 1.95 9.11
CA ARG A 67 -19.45 2.88 8.75
C ARG A 67 -19.69 3.63 7.44
N GLY A 68 -20.78 3.34 6.73
CA GLY A 68 -21.08 3.97 5.44
C GLY A 68 -20.08 3.60 4.33
N MET A 69 -19.42 2.45 4.43
CA MET A 69 -18.43 1.97 3.45
C MET A 69 -18.89 0.68 2.78
N THR A 70 -18.26 0.34 1.68
CA THR A 70 -18.49 -0.94 1.01
C THR A 70 -17.84 -2.10 1.78
N GLN A 71 -18.38 -3.31 1.64
CA GLN A 71 -17.78 -4.52 2.22
C GLN A 71 -16.32 -4.74 1.76
N LYS A 72 -15.97 -4.27 0.56
CA LYS A 72 -14.62 -4.34 0.01
C LYS A 72 -13.66 -3.38 0.71
N GLU A 73 -14.10 -2.17 1.00
CA GLU A 73 -13.33 -1.18 1.78
C GLU A 73 -13.09 -1.67 3.20
N LEU A 74 -14.14 -2.18 3.85
CA LEU A 74 -14.01 -2.77 5.17
C LEU A 74 -13.01 -3.93 5.19
N LEU A 75 -13.03 -4.79 4.16
CA LEU A 75 -12.06 -5.87 4.03
C LEU A 75 -10.63 -5.33 3.95
N TYR A 76 -10.38 -4.27 3.17
CA TYR A 76 -9.06 -3.65 3.10
C TYR A 76 -8.64 -3.03 4.43
N GLU A 77 -9.54 -2.39 5.17
CA GLU A 77 -9.25 -1.91 6.53
C GLU A 77 -8.84 -3.05 7.47
N CYS A 78 -9.59 -4.15 7.47
CA CYS A 78 -9.26 -5.32 8.29
C CYS A 78 -7.88 -5.91 7.92
N LEU A 79 -7.57 -5.99 6.63
CA LEU A 79 -6.27 -6.49 6.15
C LEU A 79 -5.13 -5.52 6.53
N ARG A 80 -5.35 -4.20 6.45
CA ARG A 80 -4.39 -3.18 6.93
C ARG A 80 -4.16 -3.29 8.43
N ALA A 81 -5.23 -3.43 9.22
CA ALA A 81 -5.14 -3.65 10.66
C ALA A 81 -4.37 -4.95 11.01
N GLY A 82 -4.47 -5.96 10.14
CA GLY A 82 -3.67 -7.19 10.20
C GLY A 82 -2.21 -7.05 9.74
N GLY A 83 -1.75 -5.84 9.40
CA GLY A 83 -0.37 -5.56 9.02
C GLY A 83 -0.06 -5.71 7.53
N ILE A 84 -1.06 -5.99 6.68
CA ILE A 84 -0.85 -6.02 5.22
C ILE A 84 -0.80 -4.59 4.71
N ASN A 85 0.31 -4.22 4.08
CA ASN A 85 0.52 -2.87 3.53
C ASN A 85 -0.29 -2.67 2.23
N ILE A 86 -1.60 -2.46 2.39
CA ILE A 86 -2.52 -2.14 1.30
C ILE A 86 -2.70 -0.62 1.26
N PRO A 87 -2.40 0.05 0.14
CA PRO A 87 -2.62 1.49 -0.01
C PRO A 87 -4.11 1.86 0.14
N ASP A 88 -4.38 3.16 0.22
CA ASP A 88 -5.76 3.60 0.37
C ASP A 88 -6.61 3.28 -0.88
N THR A 89 -7.92 3.09 -0.71
CA THR A 89 -8.81 2.76 -1.84
C THR A 89 -8.79 3.83 -2.91
N ALA A 90 -8.67 5.10 -2.53
CA ALA A 90 -8.47 6.22 -3.44
C ALA A 90 -7.17 6.11 -4.26
N GLU A 91 -6.14 5.45 -3.73
CA GLU A 91 -4.85 5.30 -4.39
C GLU A 91 -4.79 4.10 -5.33
N ILE A 92 -5.65 3.08 -5.15
CA ILE A 92 -5.67 1.85 -5.96
C ILE A 92 -6.85 1.79 -6.96
N ASP A 93 -7.66 2.84 -7.02
CA ASP A 93 -8.78 2.92 -7.96
C ASP A 93 -8.27 2.94 -9.41
N GLY A 94 -8.39 1.79 -10.09
CA GLY A 94 -7.93 1.58 -11.46
C GLY A 94 -8.74 2.34 -12.52
N ARG A 95 -9.77 3.11 -12.12
CA ARG A 95 -10.52 4.01 -13.01
C ARG A 95 -9.80 5.34 -13.27
N ARG A 96 -8.90 5.76 -12.39
CA ARG A 96 -8.06 6.96 -12.57
C ARG A 96 -6.72 6.55 -13.17
N ARG A 97 -6.73 6.21 -14.46
CA ARG A 97 -5.51 5.99 -15.27
C ARG A 97 -4.90 7.32 -15.68
#